data_AF-A0A2N1M520-F1
#
_entry.id   AF-A0A2N1M520-F1
#
_cell.length_a   1.000
_cell.length_b   1.000
_cell.length_c   1.000
_cell.angle_alpha   90.00
_cell.angle_beta   90.00
_cell.angle_gamma   90.00
#
_symmetry.space_group_name_H-M   'P 1'
#
loop_
_entity.id
_entity.type
_entity.pdbx_description
1 polymer ?
#
loop_
_entity_poly.entity_id
_entity_poly.type
_entity_poly.pdbx_seq_one_letter_code
_entity_poly.pdbx_strand_id
1 'polypeptide(L)' 'RVKNEKYAINNWYNYGPSFGKDLILYGGFQGEVSFRNKTSYCFNKSSYDKQIRNTEEKFSVDEYEVFQIINDN' A
#
# COMPACT_ATOMS: atom_id res chain seq x y z
N ARG A 1 -13.96 -5.18 -4.51
CA ARG A 1 -14.33 -3.75 -4.53
C ARG A 1 -13.98 -3.16 -3.16
N VAL A 2 -13.92 -1.84 -3.05
CA VAL A 2 -13.69 -1.16 -1.76
C VAL A 2 -14.94 -1.35 -0.91
N LYS A 3 -14.78 -1.87 0.30
CA LYS A 3 -15.84 -2.00 1.31
C LYS A 3 -15.95 -0.77 2.20
N ASN A 4 -14.83 -0.09 2.42
CA ASN A 4 -14.76 1.08 3.28
C ASN A 4 -13.89 2.17 2.63
N GLU A 5 -14.54 3.10 1.94
CA GLU A 5 -13.89 4.18 1.20
C GLU A 5 -13.08 5.12 2.09
N LYS A 6 -13.50 5.32 3.35
CA LYS A 6 -12.81 6.18 4.32
C LYS A 6 -11.38 5.71 4.61
N TYR A 7 -11.13 4.41 4.48
CA TYR A 7 -9.81 3.80 4.72
C TYR A 7 -9.32 3.05 3.49
N ALA A 8 -9.73 3.44 2.28
CA ALA A 8 -9.28 2.80 1.04
C ALA A 8 -7.89 3.28 0.62
N ILE A 9 -7.54 4.52 0.95
CA ILE A 9 -6.24 5.12 0.66
C ILE A 9 -5.69 5.72 1.96
N ASN A 10 -4.42 5.46 2.24
CA ASN A 10 -3.71 6.03 3.38
C ASN A 10 -2.37 6.59 2.91
N ASN A 11 -2.00 7.76 3.41
CA ASN A 11 -0.73 8.43 3.10
C ASN A 11 -0.06 8.84 4.42
N TRP A 12 1.21 8.48 4.56
CA TRP A 12 2.05 8.94 5.66
C TRP A 12 3.50 9.10 5.18
N TYR A 13 4.30 9.88 5.89
CA TYR A 13 5.64 10.31 5.45
C TYR A 13 6.57 9.14 5.11
N ASN A 14 6.51 8.06 5.89
CA ASN A 14 7.33 6.86 5.69
C ASN A 14 6.64 5.79 4.82
N TYR A 15 5.57 6.15 4.11
CA TYR A 15 4.73 5.22 3.38
C TYR A 15 4.75 5.55 1.90
N GLY A 16 4.81 4.51 1.07
CA GLY A 16 4.49 4.60 -0.34
C GLY A 16 2.97 4.49 -0.56
N PRO A 17 2.53 4.45 -1.84
CA PRO A 17 1.14 4.22 -2.19
C PRO A 17 0.58 2.99 -1.49
N SER A 18 -0.45 3.18 -0.67
CA SER A 18 -1.02 2.12 0.17
C SER A 18 -2.53 2.04 -0.04
N PHE A 19 -3.05 0.82 -0.12
CA PHE A 19 -4.49 0.54 -0.24
C PHE A 19 -5.04 0.16 1.12
N GLY A 20 -5.47 1.17 1.86
CA GLY A 20 -5.99 1.02 3.20
C GLY A 20 -5.01 0.38 4.16
N LYS A 21 -5.50 -0.59 4.94
CA LYS A 21 -4.66 -1.46 5.78
C LYS A 21 -4.39 -2.82 5.12
N ASP A 22 -4.85 -2.98 3.89
CA ASP A 22 -4.84 -4.23 3.15
C ASP A 22 -3.54 -4.36 2.36
N LEU A 23 -3.01 -3.27 1.82
CA LEU A 23 -1.65 -3.18 1.27
C LEU A 23 -0.96 -1.94 1.82
N ILE A 24 0.16 -2.13 2.53
CA ILE A 24 0.97 -1.06 3.06
C ILE A 24 2.38 -1.17 2.48
N LEU A 25 2.77 -0.13 1.75
CA LEU A 25 4.15 0.08 1.33
C LEU A 25 4.84 0.90 2.40
N TYR A 26 5.61 0.25 3.27
CA TYR A 26 6.27 0.90 4.39
C TYR A 26 7.76 1.01 4.13
N GLY A 27 8.31 2.20 4.34
CA GLY A 27 9.70 2.54 4.07
C GLY A 27 10.60 2.51 5.31
N GLY A 28 10.08 2.14 6.48
CA GLY A 28 10.82 2.10 7.75
C GLY A 28 10.56 3.30 8.68
N PHE A 29 11.20 3.32 9.86
CA PHE A 29 10.92 4.34 10.90
C PHE A 29 12.10 5.27 11.22
N GLN A 30 13.31 5.02 10.71
CA GLN A 30 14.51 5.79 11.06
C GLN A 30 15.47 5.86 9.86
N GLY A 31 15.97 7.06 9.57
CA GLY A 31 16.89 7.31 8.46
C GLY A 31 16.19 7.51 7.12
N GLU A 32 16.87 7.15 6.03
CA GLU A 32 16.31 7.23 4.67
C GLU A 32 15.15 6.24 4.48
N VAL A 33 14.06 6.74 3.92
CA VAL A 33 12.89 5.93 3.52
C VAL A 33 13.34 4.97 2.42
N SER A 34 13.21 3.66 2.66
CA SER A 34 13.55 2.63 1.67
C SER A 34 12.50 1.53 1.66
N PHE A 35 11.97 1.21 0.49
CA PHE A 35 11.01 0.11 0.32
C PHE A 35 11.67 -1.24 0.02
N ARG A 36 13.00 -1.26 -0.14
CA ARG A 36 13.79 -2.49 -0.37
C ARG A 36 14.13 -3.25 0.91
N ASN A 37 13.71 -2.73 2.07
CA ASN A 37 14.05 -3.25 3.40
C ASN A 37 13.13 -4.36 3.93
N LYS A 38 12.29 -4.97 3.08
CA LYS A 38 11.32 -6.03 3.43
C LYS A 38 10.40 -5.66 4.59
N THR A 39 10.00 -4.39 4.68
CA THR A 39 9.07 -3.92 5.73
C THR A 39 7.65 -3.67 5.25
N SER A 40 7.40 -3.74 3.95
CA SER A 40 6.05 -3.65 3.37
C SER A 40 5.25 -4.93 3.64
N TYR A 41 3.93 -4.82 3.74
CA TYR A 41 3.07 -5.93 4.10
C TYR A 41 1.67 -5.83 3.50
N CYS A 42 1.01 -6.98 3.41
CA CYS A 42 -0.37 -7.12 2.96
C CYS A 42 -1.10 -7.96 4.01
N PHE A 43 -2.19 -7.43 4.56
CA PHE A 43 -3.02 -8.17 5.51
C PHE A 43 -4.42 -8.31 4.94
N ASN A 44 -5.07 -9.45 5.20
CA ASN A 44 -6.49 -9.55 4.90
C ASN A 44 -7.28 -8.68 5.91
N LYS A 45 -7.68 -7.48 5.49
CA LYS A 45 -8.43 -6.51 6.29
C LYS A 45 -9.77 -6.20 5.61
N SER A 46 -10.57 -5.37 6.28
CA SER A 46 -11.96 -5.14 5.90
C SER A 46 -12.15 -4.06 4.83
N SER A 47 -11.10 -3.41 4.32
CA SER A 47 -11.28 -2.32 3.34
C SER A 47 -11.53 -2.84 1.93
N TYR A 48 -11.15 -4.08 1.60
CA TYR A 48 -11.37 -4.68 0.27
C TYR A 48 -12.07 -6.05 0.35
N ASP A 49 -12.84 -6.41 -0.68
CA ASP A 49 -13.51 -7.73 -0.76
C ASP A 49 -12.56 -8.91 -0.93
N LYS A 50 -11.43 -8.67 -1.59
CA LYS A 50 -10.47 -9.69 -1.98
C LYS A 50 -9.10 -9.27 -1.46
N GLN A 51 -8.31 -10.26 -1.06
CA GLN A 51 -6.93 -10.04 -0.69
C GLN A 51 -6.17 -9.47 -1.89
N ILE A 52 -5.35 -8.45 -1.64
CA ILE A 52 -4.60 -7.76 -2.70
C ILE A 52 -3.41 -8.63 -3.15
N ARG A 53 -2.83 -9.41 -2.24
CA ARG A 53 -1.80 -10.42 -2.52
C ARG A 53 -2.24 -11.77 -1.98
N ASN A 54 -1.76 -12.88 -2.55
CA ASN A 54 -2.09 -14.23 -2.06
C ASN A 54 -1.27 -14.66 -0.83
N THR A 55 -0.51 -13.74 -0.22
CA THR A 55 0.37 -14.01 0.92
C THR A 55 0.33 -12.83 1.88
N GLU A 56 0.45 -13.13 3.17
CA GLU A 56 0.59 -12.14 4.24
C GLU A 56 2.05 -11.88 4.62
N GLU A 57 2.99 -12.52 3.94
CA GLU A 57 4.41 -12.31 4.17
C GLU A 57 4.83 -10.87 3.84
N LYS A 58 5.77 -10.36 4.62
CA LYS A 58 6.43 -9.08 4.33
C LYS A 58 7.25 -9.17 3.06
N PHE A 59 7.27 -8.08 2.30
CA PHE A 59 7.96 -8.02 1.02
C PHE A 59 8.71 -6.70 0.86
N SER A 60 9.67 -6.72 -0.06
CA SER A 60 10.36 -5.53 -0.57
C SER A 60 9.69 -5.06 -1.85
N VAL A 61 9.80 -3.77 -2.15
CA VAL A 61 9.42 -3.19 -3.43
C VAL A 61 10.66 -2.58 -4.07
N ASP A 62 11.02 -3.09 -5.24
CA ASP A 62 12.13 -2.55 -6.01
C ASP A 62 11.72 -1.30 -6.78
N GLU A 63 10.53 -1.34 -7.38
CA GLU A 63 9.92 -0.29 -8.20
C GLU A 63 8.38 -0.34 -8.10
N TYR A 64 7.72 0.82 -8.24
CA TYR A 64 6.27 0.94 -8.36
C TYR A 64 5.90 2.12 -9.27
N GLU A 65 4.78 2.01 -9.96
CA GLU A 65 4.26 3.04 -10.86
C GLU A 65 2.88 3.50 -10.38
N VAL A 66 2.61 4.81 -10.48
CA VAL A 66 1.32 5.40 -10.13
C VAL A 66 0.74 6.07 -11.38
N PHE A 67 -0.45 5.63 -11.77
CA PHE A 67 -1.18 6.17 -12.91
C PHE A 67 -2.38 6.97 -12.41
N GLN A 68 -2.48 8.23 -12.82
CA GLN A 68 -3.65 9.06 -12.59
C GLN A 68 -4.50 9.10 -13.85
N ILE A 69 -5.76 8.66 -13.75
CA ILE A 69 -6.74 8.83 -14.81
C ILE A 69 -7.41 10.19 -14.60
N ILE A 70 -7.30 11.06 -15.58
CA ILE A 70 -8.00 12.35 -15.63
C ILE A 70 -9.10 12.26 -16.68
N ASN A 71 -10.23 12.93 -16.44
CA ASN A 71 -11.20 13.13 -17.49
C ASN A 71 -10.71 14.28 -18.36
N ASP A 72 -10.64 14.06 -19.67
CA ASP A 72 -10.48 15.14 -20.62
C ASP A 72 -11.78 15.95 -20.61
N ASN A 73 -11.73 17.17 -20.07
CA ASN A 73 -12.84 18.11 -20.11
C ASN A 73 -13.00 18.69 -21.52
#